data_AF-A0A9X3Z592-F1
#
_entry.id   AF-A0A9X3Z592-F1
#
_cell.length_a   1.000
_cell.length_b   1.000
_cell.length_c   1.000
_cell.angle_alpha   90.00
_cell.angle_beta   90.00
_cell.angle_gamma   90.00
#
_symmetry.space_group_name_H-M   'P 1'
#
loop_
_entity.id
_entity.type
_entity.pdbx_description
1 polymer ?
#
loop_
_entity_poly.entity_id
_entity_poly.type
_entity_poly.pdbx_seq_one_letter_code
_entity_poly.pdbx_strand_id
1 'polypeptide(L)'
;MIVRETAEVRKQINNYKRFLEKPELFNHAALFNDQFYYNVQYWRIGKKEAVGYLILRSDGSVPPRSEALPVVERFMVHNNSATNFLTTLAIEKEKPVWMYEQKRDYLRQLLPYCEPIMDVQTRKDAHDLIEVCEYMIEGQDKLREMYATGLRYHKEMVARNYVVEEDVKLIREILYESDFLMYQGVRMQVDVQDAVDRLYAWFQSMERNLGEQRKTVTKLLHLLGDYKRSGVRRTMEKSVRDMEIKGVTYRNVEEMKQAFDEKNKEILQDKVFAILRNP
;
A
#
# COMPACT_ATOMS: atom_id res chain seq x y z
N MET A 1 -14.85 21.18 -12.96
CA MET A 1 -14.33 21.44 -14.33
C MET A 1 -14.56 20.20 -15.17
N ILE A 2 -15.13 20.31 -16.37
CA ILE A 2 -15.36 19.15 -17.24
C ILE A 2 -14.31 19.17 -18.36
N VAL A 3 -13.57 18.06 -18.53
CA VAL A 3 -12.65 17.93 -19.65
C VAL A 3 -13.46 17.84 -20.94
N ARG A 4 -13.17 18.71 -21.91
CA ARG A 4 -13.85 18.75 -23.20
C ARG A 4 -12.84 18.66 -24.33
N GLU A 5 -13.04 17.71 -25.23
CA GLU A 5 -12.28 17.63 -26.46
C GLU A 5 -12.82 18.66 -27.48
N THR A 6 -12.43 19.92 -27.30
CA THR A 6 -12.75 20.98 -28.26
C THR A 6 -12.02 20.76 -29.59
N ALA A 7 -12.41 21.51 -30.63
CA ALA A 7 -11.74 21.43 -31.93
C ALA A 7 -10.23 21.74 -31.82
N GLU A 8 -9.85 22.71 -30.98
CA GLU A 8 -8.44 23.06 -30.77
C GLU A 8 -7.69 21.98 -30.00
N VAL A 9 -8.29 21.42 -28.93
CA VAL A 9 -7.72 20.28 -28.20
C VAL A 9 -7.49 19.10 -29.14
N ARG A 10 -8.50 18.73 -29.94
CA ARG A 10 -8.41 17.64 -30.93
C ARG A 10 -7.32 17.88 -31.97
N LYS A 11 -7.19 19.13 -32.44
CA LYS A 11 -6.16 19.53 -33.39
C LYS A 11 -4.77 19.30 -32.79
N GLN A 12 -4.52 19.76 -31.57
CA GLN A 12 -3.22 19.53 -30.92
C GLN A 12 -2.96 18.04 -30.63
N ILE A 13 -3.96 17.29 -30.17
CA ILE A 13 -3.84 15.84 -29.98
C ILE A 13 -3.35 15.15 -31.26
N ASN A 14 -3.91 15.51 -32.41
CA ASN A 14 -3.54 14.94 -33.70
C ASN A 14 -2.16 15.42 -34.19
N ASN A 15 -1.80 16.68 -33.97
CA ASN A 15 -0.49 17.23 -34.34
C ASN A 15 0.67 16.47 -33.68
N TYR A 16 0.49 16.05 -32.43
CA TYR A 16 1.51 15.34 -31.66
C TYR A 16 1.37 13.81 -31.73
N LYS A 17 0.35 13.28 -32.39
CA LYS A 17 0.12 11.84 -32.59
C LYS A 17 1.11 11.27 -33.59
N ARG A 18 1.77 10.14 -33.27
CA ARG A 18 2.63 9.43 -34.23
C ARG A 18 1.89 8.27 -34.90
N PHE A 19 2.49 7.72 -35.95
CA PHE A 19 1.92 6.62 -36.73
C PHE A 19 1.55 5.41 -35.84
N LEU A 20 0.35 4.86 -36.04
CA LEU A 20 -0.24 3.73 -35.29
C LEU A 20 -0.43 3.96 -33.79
N GLU A 21 -0.50 5.21 -33.35
CA GLU A 21 -0.88 5.54 -31.98
C GLU A 21 -2.39 5.79 -31.87
N LYS A 22 -2.95 5.53 -30.68
CA LYS A 22 -4.30 5.93 -30.29
C LYS A 22 -4.18 6.92 -29.12
N PRO A 23 -4.62 8.18 -29.28
CA PRO A 23 -4.67 9.12 -28.17
C PRO A 23 -5.84 8.80 -27.24
N GLU A 24 -5.63 9.05 -25.95
CA GLU A 24 -6.63 8.95 -24.90
C GLU A 24 -6.52 10.19 -24.01
N LEU A 25 -7.60 10.97 -23.99
CA LEU A 25 -7.72 12.16 -23.14
C LEU A 25 -8.27 11.71 -21.78
N PHE A 26 -7.60 12.12 -20.70
CA PHE A 26 -8.09 11.83 -19.35
C PHE A 26 -9.46 12.47 -19.10
N ASN A 27 -10.29 11.81 -18.30
CA ASN A 27 -11.65 12.26 -17.99
C ASN A 27 -11.72 13.38 -16.94
N HIS A 28 -10.60 13.68 -16.26
CA HIS A 28 -10.46 14.74 -15.27
C HIS A 28 -9.27 15.66 -15.61
N ALA A 29 -9.32 16.90 -15.10
CA ALA A 29 -8.26 17.89 -15.29
C ALA A 29 -7.28 17.89 -14.09
N ALA A 30 -6.20 18.66 -14.21
CA ALA A 30 -5.38 19.06 -13.06
C ALA A 30 -5.38 20.59 -12.97
N LEU A 31 -5.56 21.13 -11.77
CA LEU A 31 -5.39 22.56 -11.50
C LEU A 31 -3.95 22.80 -11.07
N PHE A 32 -3.24 23.72 -11.71
CA PHE A 32 -1.87 24.12 -11.34
C PHE A 32 -1.67 25.60 -11.66
N ASN A 33 -1.16 26.39 -10.72
CA ASN A 33 -1.02 27.86 -10.86
C ASN A 33 -2.29 28.54 -11.42
N ASP A 34 -3.45 28.22 -10.83
CA ASP A 34 -4.77 28.74 -11.23
C ASP A 34 -5.21 28.44 -12.67
N GLN A 35 -4.54 27.50 -13.34
CA GLN A 35 -4.90 27.05 -14.68
C GLN A 35 -5.26 25.56 -14.71
N PHE A 36 -6.23 25.23 -15.55
CA PHE A 36 -6.63 23.85 -15.78
C PHE A 36 -5.86 23.25 -16.95
N TYR A 37 -5.34 22.05 -16.72
CA TYR A 37 -4.60 21.28 -17.70
C TYR A 37 -5.29 19.95 -17.96
N TYR A 38 -5.09 19.46 -19.18
CA TYR A 38 -5.53 18.15 -19.64
C TYR A 38 -4.32 17.27 -19.93
N ASN A 39 -4.44 15.99 -19.61
CA ASN A 39 -3.43 14.99 -19.92
C ASN A 39 -3.92 14.07 -21.05
N VAL A 40 -3.06 13.89 -22.05
CA VAL A 40 -3.28 12.99 -23.18
C VAL A 40 -2.24 11.90 -23.13
N GLN A 41 -2.68 10.65 -23.12
CA GLN A 41 -1.84 9.48 -23.28
C GLN A 41 -1.89 8.98 -24.71
N TYR A 42 -0.75 8.59 -25.27
CA TYR A 42 -0.67 7.93 -26.56
C TYR A 42 -0.33 6.46 -26.37
N TRP A 43 -1.16 5.58 -26.93
CA TRP A 43 -1.00 4.13 -26.84
C TRP A 43 -0.64 3.55 -28.21
N ARG A 44 0.17 2.49 -28.25
CA ARG A 44 0.43 1.73 -29.48
C ARG A 44 -0.12 0.31 -29.33
N ILE A 45 -0.67 -0.23 -30.41
CA ILE A 45 -1.18 -1.61 -30.45
C ILE A 45 -0.11 -2.58 -29.94
N GLY A 46 -0.48 -3.45 -28.99
CA GLY A 46 0.40 -4.45 -28.39
C GLY A 46 1.32 -3.95 -27.28
N LYS A 47 1.33 -2.64 -26.96
CA LYS A 47 2.05 -2.10 -25.80
C LYS A 47 1.14 -2.03 -24.58
N LYS A 48 1.69 -2.38 -23.41
CA LYS A 48 1.01 -2.33 -22.10
C LYS A 48 1.18 -0.99 -21.38
N GLU A 49 2.04 -0.11 -21.90
CA GLU A 49 2.36 1.19 -21.33
C GLU A 49 2.17 2.27 -22.39
N ALA A 50 1.89 3.50 -21.94
CA ALA A 50 1.82 4.66 -22.82
C ALA A 50 3.18 4.89 -23.50
N VAL A 51 3.14 5.25 -24.78
CA VAL A 51 4.31 5.56 -25.61
C VAL A 51 4.52 7.07 -25.78
N GLY A 52 3.70 7.88 -25.11
CA GLY A 52 3.88 9.32 -25.02
C GLY A 52 2.82 10.00 -24.19
N TYR A 53 3.19 11.17 -23.66
CA TYR A 53 2.29 12.07 -22.94
C TYR A 53 2.27 13.44 -23.60
N LEU A 54 1.13 14.12 -23.55
CA LEU A 54 1.02 15.53 -23.91
C LEU A 54 0.14 16.23 -22.87
N ILE A 55 0.66 17.31 -22.30
CA ILE A 55 -0.12 18.22 -21.47
C ILE A 55 -0.63 19.36 -22.34
N LEU A 56 -1.90 19.70 -22.18
CA LEU A 56 -2.56 20.84 -22.80
C LEU A 56 -3.14 21.74 -21.72
N ARG A 57 -3.20 23.05 -21.96
CA ARG A 57 -4.08 23.93 -21.17
C ARG A 57 -5.52 23.72 -21.60
N SER A 58 -6.48 24.17 -20.79
CA SER A 58 -7.91 24.00 -21.07
C SER A 58 -8.40 24.72 -22.34
N ASP A 59 -7.66 25.73 -22.81
CA ASP A 59 -7.92 26.41 -24.09
C ASP A 59 -7.41 25.62 -25.32
N GLY A 60 -6.71 24.50 -25.09
CA GLY A 60 -6.10 23.67 -26.12
C GLY A 60 -4.66 24.03 -26.44
N SER A 61 -4.09 25.11 -25.87
CA SER A 61 -2.70 25.47 -26.09
C SER A 61 -1.73 24.45 -25.48
N VAL A 62 -0.55 24.31 -26.09
CA VAL A 62 0.52 23.42 -25.61
C VAL A 62 1.49 24.26 -24.76
N PRO A 63 1.54 24.06 -23.42
CA PRO A 63 2.51 24.74 -22.58
C PRO A 63 3.94 24.23 -22.84
N PRO A 64 4.98 25.05 -22.54
CA PRO A 64 6.36 24.60 -22.61
C PRO A 64 6.62 23.46 -21.61
N ARG A 65 7.64 22.66 -21.88
CA ARG A 65 7.99 21.47 -21.13
C ARG A 65 8.21 21.74 -19.64
N SER A 66 8.85 22.85 -19.29
CA SER A 66 9.09 23.24 -17.89
C SER A 66 7.79 23.41 -17.10
N GLU A 67 6.74 23.89 -17.73
CA GLU A 67 5.39 24.03 -17.14
C GLU A 67 4.64 22.70 -17.15
N ALA A 68 4.83 21.88 -18.19
CA ALA A 68 4.15 20.58 -18.33
C ALA A 68 4.65 19.50 -17.37
N LEU A 69 5.94 19.53 -16.97
CA LEU A 69 6.55 18.53 -16.08
C LEU A 69 5.82 18.36 -14.73
N PRO A 70 5.63 19.43 -13.92
CA PRO A 70 4.93 19.29 -12.65
C PRO A 70 3.45 18.90 -12.82
N VAL A 71 2.84 19.28 -13.95
CA VAL A 71 1.45 18.91 -14.27
C VAL A 71 1.32 17.42 -14.58
N VAL A 72 2.18 16.86 -15.43
CA VAL A 72 2.14 15.43 -15.76
C VAL A 72 2.51 14.58 -14.54
N GLU A 73 3.45 15.04 -13.71
CA GLU A 73 3.75 14.41 -12.42
C GLU A 73 2.51 14.34 -11.54
N ARG A 74 1.78 15.44 -11.36
CA ARG A 74 0.54 15.48 -10.57
C ARG A 74 -0.49 14.45 -11.05
N PHE A 75 -0.72 14.36 -12.35
CA PHE A 75 -1.62 13.35 -12.92
C PHE A 75 -1.15 11.92 -12.65
N MET A 76 0.13 11.63 -12.90
CA MET A 76 0.67 10.28 -12.79
C MET A 76 0.73 9.81 -11.35
N VAL A 77 1.18 10.67 -10.44
CA VAL A 77 1.24 10.37 -9.01
C VAL A 77 -0.17 10.19 -8.45
N HIS A 78 -1.12 11.07 -8.79
CA HIS A 78 -2.52 10.89 -8.40
C HIS A 78 -3.08 9.55 -8.90
N ASN A 79 -2.96 9.26 -10.20
CA ASN A 79 -3.60 8.08 -10.77
C ASN A 79 -3.00 6.77 -10.24
N ASN A 80 -1.68 6.71 -10.09
CA ASN A 80 -1.02 5.54 -9.50
C ASN A 80 -1.45 5.37 -8.04
N SER A 81 -1.47 6.45 -7.27
CA SER A 81 -1.88 6.41 -5.86
C SER A 81 -3.36 6.04 -5.72
N ALA A 82 -4.25 6.65 -6.50
CA ALA A 82 -5.67 6.34 -6.51
C ALA A 82 -5.94 4.88 -6.91
N THR A 83 -5.20 4.36 -7.90
CA THR A 83 -5.29 2.94 -8.28
C THR A 83 -4.86 2.04 -7.13
N ASN A 84 -3.70 2.30 -6.52
CA ASN A 84 -3.22 1.50 -5.38
C ASN A 84 -4.19 1.57 -4.19
N PHE A 85 -4.71 2.75 -3.90
CA PHE A 85 -5.70 2.98 -2.86
C PHE A 85 -6.99 2.19 -3.10
N LEU A 86 -7.59 2.31 -4.29
CA LEU A 86 -8.87 1.66 -4.63
C LEU A 86 -8.77 0.16 -4.88
N THR A 87 -7.57 -0.39 -5.10
CA THR A 87 -7.38 -1.81 -5.40
C THR A 87 -6.67 -2.55 -4.28
N THR A 88 -5.51 -2.06 -3.85
CA THR A 88 -4.67 -2.75 -2.85
C THR A 88 -5.20 -2.49 -1.45
N LEU A 89 -5.25 -1.22 -1.01
CA LEU A 89 -5.73 -0.89 0.34
C LEU A 89 -7.20 -1.30 0.54
N ALA A 90 -8.02 -1.22 -0.51
CA ALA A 90 -9.40 -1.70 -0.50
C ALA A 90 -9.54 -3.19 -0.13
N ILE A 91 -8.58 -4.03 -0.54
CA ILE A 91 -8.53 -5.46 -0.21
C ILE A 91 -7.93 -5.67 1.17
N GLU A 92 -6.81 -5.00 1.47
CA GLU A 92 -6.07 -5.18 2.73
C GLU A 92 -6.93 -4.85 3.96
N LYS A 93 -7.74 -3.78 3.92
CA LYS A 93 -8.64 -3.39 5.01
C LYS A 93 -9.79 -4.38 5.31
N GLU A 94 -10.03 -5.34 4.41
CA GLU A 94 -11.06 -6.37 4.57
C GLU A 94 -10.49 -7.74 5.00
N LYS A 95 -9.16 -7.87 5.06
CA LYS A 95 -8.55 -9.14 5.43
C LYS A 95 -8.98 -9.57 6.85
N PRO A 96 -9.38 -10.84 7.02
CA PRO A 96 -9.81 -11.32 8.32
C PRO A 96 -8.63 -11.44 9.28
N VAL A 97 -8.84 -11.00 10.53
CA VAL A 97 -7.84 -11.07 11.62
C VAL A 97 -8.16 -12.11 12.69
N TRP A 98 -9.19 -12.94 12.48
CA TRP A 98 -9.68 -13.92 13.48
C TRP A 98 -8.60 -14.87 14.01
N MET A 99 -7.60 -15.21 13.18
CA MET A 99 -6.48 -16.07 13.62
C MET A 99 -5.62 -15.38 14.68
N TYR A 100 -5.44 -14.06 14.59
CA TYR A 100 -4.72 -13.28 15.60
C TYR A 100 -5.57 -13.10 16.86
N GLU A 101 -6.88 -12.84 16.70
CA GLU A 101 -7.82 -12.74 17.83
C GLU A 101 -7.82 -14.04 18.64
N GLN A 102 -8.05 -15.19 18.00
CA GLN A 102 -8.08 -16.47 18.69
C GLN A 102 -6.74 -16.83 19.34
N LYS A 103 -5.61 -16.55 18.66
CA LYS A 103 -4.28 -16.83 19.21
C LYS A 103 -4.03 -15.99 20.47
N ARG A 104 -4.30 -14.68 20.42
CA ARG A 104 -4.21 -13.76 21.56
C ARG A 104 -5.10 -14.22 22.71
N ASP A 105 -6.35 -14.56 22.41
CA ASP A 105 -7.35 -14.90 23.43
C ASP A 105 -7.00 -16.23 24.11
N TYR A 106 -6.53 -17.24 23.36
CA TYR A 106 -6.05 -18.49 23.94
C TYR A 106 -4.79 -18.29 24.78
N LEU A 107 -3.83 -17.48 24.34
CA LEU A 107 -2.65 -17.16 25.15
C LEU A 107 -3.07 -16.46 26.45
N ARG A 108 -3.89 -15.40 26.38
CA ARG A 108 -4.40 -14.68 27.56
C ARG A 108 -5.18 -15.58 28.51
N GLN A 109 -5.96 -16.53 28.00
CA GLN A 109 -6.66 -17.51 28.82
C GLN A 109 -5.70 -18.47 29.54
N LEU A 110 -4.62 -18.90 28.88
CA LEU A 110 -3.71 -19.92 29.39
C LEU A 110 -2.63 -19.36 30.33
N LEU A 111 -2.19 -18.11 30.10
CA LEU A 111 -1.08 -17.49 30.84
C LEU A 111 -1.26 -17.52 32.36
N PRO A 112 -2.43 -17.21 32.96
CA PRO A 112 -2.59 -17.27 34.42
C PRO A 112 -2.27 -18.63 35.05
N TYR A 113 -2.42 -19.72 34.30
CA TYR A 113 -2.14 -21.08 34.76
C TYR A 113 -0.71 -21.53 34.42
N CYS A 114 -0.13 -20.96 33.37
CA CYS A 114 1.13 -21.41 32.79
C CYS A 114 2.33 -20.58 33.24
N GLU A 115 2.17 -19.27 33.45
CA GLU A 115 3.27 -18.37 33.82
C GLU A 115 4.08 -18.83 35.04
N PRO A 116 3.47 -19.37 36.13
CA PRO A 116 4.24 -19.82 37.30
C PRO A 116 5.22 -20.97 37.00
N ILE A 117 4.97 -21.73 35.93
CA ILE A 117 5.76 -22.89 35.52
C ILE A 117 6.52 -22.67 34.21
N MET A 118 6.37 -21.50 33.59
CA MET A 118 7.15 -21.09 32.43
C MET A 118 8.48 -20.48 32.88
N ASP A 119 9.55 -20.79 32.15
CA ASP A 119 10.79 -20.04 32.30
C ASP A 119 10.64 -18.58 31.81
N VAL A 120 11.66 -17.77 32.09
CA VAL A 120 11.66 -16.33 31.72
C VAL A 120 11.50 -16.14 30.21
N GLN A 121 12.15 -16.98 29.39
CA GLN A 121 12.13 -16.84 27.94
C GLN A 121 10.76 -17.18 27.36
N THR A 122 10.14 -18.27 27.81
CA THR A 122 8.82 -18.72 27.36
C THR A 122 7.73 -17.70 27.69
N ARG A 123 7.82 -17.07 28.87
CA ARG A 123 6.91 -15.96 29.23
C ARG A 123 7.08 -14.78 28.29
N LYS A 124 8.33 -14.37 28.04
CA LYS A 124 8.63 -13.29 27.08
C LYS A 124 8.07 -13.62 25.70
N ASP A 125 8.32 -14.83 25.19
CA ASP A 125 7.83 -15.27 23.88
C ASP A 125 6.30 -15.19 23.77
N ALA A 126 5.59 -15.56 24.83
CA ALA A 126 4.13 -15.50 24.88
C ALA A 126 3.62 -14.05 24.83
N HIS A 127 4.26 -13.13 25.56
CA HIS A 127 3.93 -11.71 25.52
C HIS A 127 4.28 -11.07 24.16
N ASP A 128 5.45 -11.36 23.61
CA ASP A 128 5.87 -10.87 22.27
C ASP A 128 4.85 -11.31 21.20
N LEU A 129 4.34 -12.56 21.28
CA LEU A 129 3.34 -13.07 20.35
C LEU A 129 1.96 -12.43 20.56
N ILE A 130 1.58 -12.12 21.80
CA ILE A 130 0.36 -11.36 22.10
C ILE A 130 0.46 -9.96 21.49
N GLU A 131 1.60 -9.28 21.64
CA GLU A 131 1.84 -7.95 21.09
C GLU A 131 1.72 -7.95 19.56
N VAL A 132 2.31 -8.95 18.88
CA VAL A 132 2.13 -9.14 17.43
C VAL A 132 0.66 -9.30 17.07
N CYS A 133 -0.10 -10.11 17.83
CA CYS A 133 -1.53 -10.29 17.56
C CYS A 133 -2.32 -9.00 17.76
N GLU A 134 -2.05 -8.24 18.82
CA GLU A 134 -2.69 -6.95 19.09
C GLU A 134 -2.40 -5.95 17.98
N TYR A 135 -1.14 -5.84 17.56
CA TYR A 135 -0.74 -4.98 16.46
C TYR A 135 -1.51 -5.29 15.16
N MET A 136 -1.64 -6.57 14.82
CA MET A 136 -2.37 -6.98 13.60
C MET A 136 -3.87 -6.69 13.69
N ILE A 137 -4.47 -6.85 14.87
CA ILE A 137 -5.90 -6.59 15.11
C ILE A 137 -6.17 -5.09 15.03
N GLU A 138 -5.43 -4.29 15.79
CA GLU A 138 -5.58 -2.82 15.80
C GLU A 138 -5.21 -2.21 14.45
N GLY A 139 -4.20 -2.76 13.78
CA GLY A 139 -3.80 -2.35 12.44
C GLY A 139 -4.95 -2.49 11.43
N GLN A 140 -5.76 -3.54 11.54
CA GLN A 140 -6.92 -3.72 10.66
C GLN A 140 -7.93 -2.59 10.79
N ASP A 141 -8.21 -2.13 12.00
CA ASP A 141 -9.12 -1.02 12.25
C ASP A 141 -8.55 0.31 11.75
N LYS A 142 -7.24 0.54 11.93
CA LYS A 142 -6.54 1.69 11.35
C LYS A 142 -6.61 1.70 9.82
N LEU A 143 -6.41 0.56 9.16
CA LEU A 143 -6.54 0.47 7.69
C LEU A 143 -7.96 0.80 7.21
N ARG A 144 -9.00 0.38 7.95
CA ARG A 144 -10.39 0.73 7.64
C ARG A 144 -10.65 2.23 7.79
N GLU A 145 -10.15 2.86 8.84
CA GLU A 145 -10.25 4.30 9.06
C GLU A 145 -9.51 5.11 7.98
N MET A 146 -8.28 4.74 7.69
CA MET A 146 -7.47 5.33 6.61
C MET A 146 -8.19 5.24 5.27
N TYR A 147 -8.76 4.07 4.94
CA TYR A 147 -9.53 3.90 3.72
C TYR A 147 -10.81 4.72 3.70
N ALA A 148 -11.58 4.75 4.81
CA ALA A 148 -12.79 5.57 4.87
C ALA A 148 -12.48 7.05 4.65
N THR A 149 -11.39 7.53 5.26
CA THR A 149 -10.88 8.90 5.10
C THR A 149 -10.45 9.17 3.66
N GLY A 150 -9.59 8.33 3.09
CA GLY A 150 -9.13 8.49 1.70
C GLY A 150 -10.27 8.40 0.68
N LEU A 151 -11.29 7.57 0.93
CA LEU A 151 -12.43 7.42 0.04
C LEU A 151 -13.29 8.69 0.02
N ARG A 152 -13.42 9.40 1.16
CA ARG A 152 -14.11 10.68 1.22
C ARG A 152 -13.41 11.71 0.32
N TYR A 153 -12.10 11.88 0.47
CA TYR A 153 -11.33 12.81 -0.36
C TYR A 153 -11.33 12.43 -1.84
N HIS A 154 -11.22 11.13 -2.15
CA HIS A 154 -11.31 10.66 -3.52
C HIS A 154 -12.68 11.00 -4.16
N LYS A 155 -13.78 10.82 -3.41
CA LYS A 155 -15.13 11.21 -3.87
C LYS A 155 -15.26 12.71 -4.10
N GLU A 156 -14.67 13.54 -3.24
CA GLU A 156 -14.64 14.99 -3.41
C GLU A 156 -13.89 15.39 -4.69
N MET A 157 -12.72 14.80 -4.95
CA MET A 157 -11.98 15.00 -6.19
C MET A 157 -12.83 14.60 -7.40
N VAL A 158 -13.43 13.41 -7.39
CA VAL A 158 -14.28 12.91 -8.48
C VAL A 158 -15.47 13.83 -8.74
N ALA A 159 -16.15 14.31 -7.70
CA ALA A 159 -17.27 15.25 -7.82
C ALA A 159 -16.83 16.58 -8.44
N ARG A 160 -15.63 17.05 -8.09
CA ARG A 160 -15.03 18.29 -8.58
C ARG A 160 -14.46 18.14 -10.01
N ASN A 161 -14.13 16.90 -10.38
CA ASN A 161 -13.59 16.43 -11.66
C ASN A 161 -12.25 17.09 -12.06
N TYR A 162 -11.43 17.41 -11.06
CA TYR A 162 -10.03 17.79 -11.26
C TYR A 162 -9.20 17.55 -10.00
N VAL A 163 -7.92 17.25 -10.23
CA VAL A 163 -6.91 17.01 -9.20
C VAL A 163 -6.24 18.32 -8.81
N VAL A 164 -6.09 18.54 -7.50
CA VAL A 164 -5.26 19.60 -6.89
C VAL A 164 -4.07 18.97 -6.16
N GLU A 165 -3.15 19.80 -5.67
CA GLU A 165 -1.95 19.32 -4.96
C GLU A 165 -2.29 18.59 -3.67
N GLU A 166 -3.30 19.08 -2.97
CA GLU A 166 -3.79 18.53 -1.70
C GLU A 166 -4.32 17.11 -1.89
N ASP A 167 -5.02 16.82 -2.99
CA ASP A 167 -5.50 15.46 -3.28
C ASP A 167 -4.33 14.48 -3.40
N VAL A 168 -3.25 14.90 -4.08
CA VAL A 168 -2.04 14.09 -4.28
C VAL A 168 -1.31 13.87 -2.96
N LYS A 169 -1.13 14.94 -2.18
CA LYS A 169 -0.46 14.85 -0.88
C LYS A 169 -1.20 13.89 0.05
N LEU A 170 -2.52 14.06 0.16
CA LEU A 170 -3.33 13.33 1.12
C LEU A 170 -3.40 11.84 0.80
N ILE A 171 -3.64 11.48 -0.47
CA ILE A 171 -3.70 10.07 -0.85
C ILE A 171 -2.35 9.37 -0.69
N ARG A 172 -1.23 10.09 -0.93
CA ARG A 172 0.11 9.54 -0.71
C ARG A 172 0.41 9.35 0.76
N GLU A 173 0.05 10.30 1.61
CA GLU A 173 0.23 10.20 3.07
C GLU A 173 -0.51 8.97 3.60
N ILE A 174 -1.77 8.77 3.19
CA ILE A 174 -2.53 7.57 3.53
C ILE A 174 -1.83 6.30 3.07
N LEU A 175 -1.33 6.26 1.83
CA LEU A 175 -0.63 5.09 1.31
C LEU A 175 0.65 4.80 2.10
N TYR A 176 1.48 5.82 2.37
CA TYR A 176 2.71 5.65 3.16
C TYR A 176 2.43 5.12 4.57
N GLU A 177 1.43 5.68 5.25
CA GLU A 177 1.05 5.21 6.58
C GLU A 177 0.53 3.77 6.54
N SER A 178 -0.31 3.44 5.55
CA SER A 178 -0.86 2.10 5.40
C SER A 178 0.21 1.07 5.03
N ASP A 179 1.13 1.41 4.13
CA ASP A 179 2.23 0.55 3.70
C ASP A 179 3.22 0.32 4.86
N PHE A 180 3.49 1.35 5.66
CA PHE A 180 4.34 1.22 6.85
C PHE A 180 3.69 0.34 7.92
N LEU A 181 2.40 0.52 8.18
CA LEU A 181 1.63 -0.31 9.10
C LEU A 181 1.67 -1.80 8.69
N MET A 182 1.46 -2.09 7.40
CA MET A 182 1.55 -3.45 6.88
C MET A 182 2.99 -3.99 6.97
N TYR A 183 3.98 -3.19 6.62
CA TYR A 183 5.40 -3.57 6.68
C TYR A 183 5.81 -3.97 8.10
N GLN A 184 5.51 -3.12 9.08
CA GLN A 184 5.81 -3.38 10.49
C GLN A 184 5.08 -4.63 10.98
N GLY A 185 3.82 -4.82 10.61
CA GLY A 185 3.07 -6.03 10.96
C GLY A 185 3.71 -7.32 10.43
N VAL A 186 4.26 -7.31 9.21
CA VAL A 186 4.98 -8.47 8.66
C VAL A 186 6.37 -8.62 9.32
N ARG A 187 7.07 -7.53 9.61
CA ARG A 187 8.36 -7.54 10.32
C ARG A 187 8.24 -8.18 11.70
N MET A 188 7.28 -7.72 12.52
CA MET A 188 7.01 -8.28 13.85
C MET A 188 6.72 -9.79 13.78
N GLN A 189 5.98 -10.21 12.74
CA GLN A 189 5.71 -11.62 12.48
C GLN A 189 6.96 -12.43 12.13
N VAL A 190 7.86 -11.88 11.32
CA VAL A 190 9.15 -12.53 11.03
C VAL A 190 10.00 -12.63 12.30
N ASP A 191 10.04 -11.56 13.10
CA ASP A 191 10.88 -11.48 14.30
C ASP A 191 10.41 -12.44 15.42
N VAL A 192 9.12 -12.81 15.45
CA VAL A 192 8.55 -13.73 16.47
C VAL A 192 8.55 -15.21 16.06
N GLN A 193 9.12 -15.59 14.91
CA GLN A 193 9.04 -16.98 14.41
C GLN A 193 9.67 -18.01 15.36
N ASP A 194 10.82 -17.70 15.94
CA ASP A 194 11.50 -18.58 16.89
C ASP A 194 10.74 -18.70 18.22
N ALA A 195 10.12 -17.60 18.66
CA ALA A 195 9.22 -17.58 19.81
C ALA A 195 8.01 -18.50 19.57
N VAL A 196 7.42 -18.48 18.37
CA VAL A 196 6.34 -19.40 18.00
C VAL A 196 6.80 -20.86 18.04
N ASP A 197 8.04 -21.17 17.61
CA ASP A 197 8.57 -22.53 17.68
C ASP A 197 8.74 -23.02 19.11
N ARG A 198 9.29 -22.17 19.99
CA ARG A 198 9.46 -22.47 21.41
C ARG A 198 8.11 -22.63 22.13
N LEU A 199 7.17 -21.72 21.90
CA LEU A 199 5.82 -21.82 22.46
C LEU A 199 5.10 -23.08 22.01
N TYR A 200 5.19 -23.42 20.72
CA TYR A 200 4.60 -24.66 20.21
C TYR A 200 5.16 -25.88 20.94
N ALA A 201 6.49 -25.98 21.07
CA ALA A 201 7.13 -27.09 21.76
C ALA A 201 6.74 -27.15 23.25
N TRP A 202 6.70 -25.99 23.92
CA TRP A 202 6.31 -25.88 25.31
C TRP A 202 4.87 -26.35 25.54
N PHE A 203 3.91 -25.78 24.81
CA PHE A 203 2.49 -26.17 24.92
C PHE A 203 2.25 -27.62 24.54
N GLN A 204 3.00 -28.16 23.58
CA GLN A 204 2.94 -29.58 23.20
C GLN A 204 3.42 -30.48 24.33
N SER A 205 4.50 -30.11 25.03
CA SER A 205 5.00 -30.87 26.19
C SER A 205 4.04 -30.85 27.38
N MET A 206 3.24 -29.78 27.50
CA MET A 206 2.31 -29.55 28.61
C MET A 206 0.88 -30.03 28.33
N GLU A 207 0.52 -30.35 27.09
CA GLU A 207 -0.86 -30.62 26.67
C GLU A 207 -1.58 -31.68 27.53
N ARG A 208 -0.86 -32.72 27.94
CA ARG A 208 -1.42 -33.81 28.76
C ARG A 208 -1.62 -33.45 30.23
N ASN A 209 -0.94 -32.42 30.71
CA ASN A 209 -0.91 -32.03 32.12
C ASN A 209 -1.85 -30.87 32.45
N LEU A 210 -2.49 -30.27 31.45
CA LEU A 210 -3.28 -29.04 31.59
C LEU A 210 -4.77 -29.27 31.88
N GLY A 211 -5.18 -30.50 32.20
CA GLY A 211 -6.54 -30.81 32.71
C GLY A 211 -7.66 -30.18 31.87
N GLU A 212 -8.44 -29.30 32.50
CA GLU A 212 -9.56 -28.57 31.87
C GLU A 212 -9.13 -27.65 30.71
N GLN A 213 -7.89 -27.16 30.72
CA GLN A 213 -7.36 -26.26 29.69
C GLN A 213 -6.88 -27.00 28.42
N ARG A 214 -6.89 -28.34 28.43
CA ARG A 214 -6.41 -29.17 27.30
C ARG A 214 -7.04 -28.76 25.96
N LYS A 215 -8.36 -28.51 25.94
CA LYS A 215 -9.07 -28.12 24.71
C LYS A 215 -8.55 -26.79 24.15
N THR A 216 -8.27 -25.82 25.00
CA THR A 216 -7.71 -24.51 24.62
C THR A 216 -6.30 -24.67 24.06
N VAL A 217 -5.47 -25.49 24.72
CA VAL A 217 -4.10 -25.80 24.29
C VAL A 217 -4.08 -26.47 22.92
N THR A 218 -4.93 -27.47 22.68
CA THR A 218 -5.00 -28.15 21.37
C THR A 218 -5.36 -27.17 20.24
N LYS A 219 -6.27 -26.23 20.49
CA LYS A 219 -6.60 -25.18 19.51
C LYS A 219 -5.46 -24.20 19.28
N LEU A 220 -4.78 -23.77 20.35
CA LEU A 220 -3.60 -22.92 20.23
C LEU A 220 -2.49 -23.61 19.44
N LEU A 221 -2.22 -24.89 19.71
CA LEU A 221 -1.23 -25.69 18.97
C LEU A 221 -1.56 -25.78 17.48
N HIS A 222 -2.84 -25.87 17.10
CA HIS A 222 -3.23 -25.82 15.70
C HIS A 222 -2.87 -24.47 15.04
N LEU A 223 -3.20 -23.35 15.69
CA LEU A 223 -2.89 -22.00 15.20
C LEU A 223 -1.38 -21.74 15.13
N LEU A 224 -0.63 -22.18 16.13
CA LEU A 224 0.84 -22.07 16.14
C LEU A 224 1.45 -22.98 15.05
N GLY A 225 0.92 -24.19 14.87
CA GLY A 225 1.37 -25.13 13.84
C GLY A 225 1.22 -24.59 12.42
N ASP A 226 0.12 -23.89 12.14
CA ASP A 226 -0.11 -23.25 10.84
C ASP A 226 0.90 -22.14 10.56
N TYR A 227 1.24 -21.36 11.58
CA TYR A 227 2.23 -20.29 11.50
C TYR A 227 3.66 -20.80 11.22
N LYS A 228 3.96 -22.04 11.66
CA LYS A 228 5.26 -22.69 11.46
C LYS A 228 5.46 -23.26 10.06
N ARG A 229 4.43 -23.30 9.22
CA ARG A 229 4.53 -23.89 7.88
C ARG A 229 5.57 -23.14 7.05
N SER A 230 6.54 -23.86 6.48
CA SER A 230 7.67 -23.27 5.73
C SER A 230 7.26 -22.42 4.53
N GLY A 231 6.11 -22.71 3.92
CA GLY A 231 5.53 -21.87 2.87
C GLY A 231 5.06 -20.50 3.37
N VAL A 232 4.47 -20.45 4.57
CA VAL A 232 4.00 -19.22 5.22
C VAL A 232 5.19 -18.34 5.60
N ARG A 233 6.19 -18.90 6.29
CA ARG A 233 7.41 -18.17 6.70
C ARG A 233 8.16 -17.56 5.51
N ARG A 234 8.40 -18.36 4.47
CA ARG A 234 9.04 -17.88 3.23
C ARG A 234 8.25 -16.76 2.56
N THR A 235 6.92 -16.80 2.63
CA THR A 235 6.06 -15.74 2.10
C THR A 235 6.23 -14.46 2.92
N MET A 236 6.22 -14.53 4.25
CA MET A 236 6.42 -13.35 5.12
C MET A 236 7.79 -12.70 4.90
N GLU A 237 8.87 -13.48 4.90
CA GLU A 237 10.22 -12.97 4.64
C GLU A 237 10.34 -12.37 3.24
N LYS A 238 9.70 -12.98 2.24
CA LYS A 238 9.68 -12.43 0.89
C LYS A 238 8.93 -11.10 0.87
N SER A 239 7.78 -11.00 1.53
CA SER A 239 7.02 -9.74 1.61
C SER A 239 7.86 -8.62 2.23
N VAL A 240 8.61 -8.89 3.31
CA VAL A 240 9.53 -7.88 3.88
C VAL A 240 10.55 -7.42 2.83
N ARG A 241 11.23 -8.36 2.16
CA ARG A 241 12.23 -8.02 1.14
C ARG A 241 11.65 -7.27 -0.05
N ASP A 242 10.43 -7.61 -0.47
CA ASP A 242 9.76 -6.96 -1.60
C ASP A 242 9.33 -5.52 -1.26
N MET A 243 9.10 -5.20 0.02
CA MET A 243 8.79 -3.85 0.51
C MET A 243 10.04 -2.98 0.74
N GLU A 244 11.20 -3.58 1.04
CA GLU A 244 12.46 -2.88 1.29
C GLU A 244 13.13 -2.45 -0.03
N ILE A 245 13.14 -1.15 -0.30
CA ILE A 245 13.78 -0.58 -1.49
C ILE A 245 15.29 -0.66 -1.30
N LYS A 246 15.98 -1.32 -2.24
CA LYS A 246 17.44 -1.53 -2.20
C LYS A 246 17.91 -2.23 -0.90
N GLY A 247 17.01 -2.99 -0.23
CA GLY A 247 17.31 -3.71 1.01
C GLY A 247 17.38 -2.82 2.26
N VAL A 248 16.83 -1.60 2.22
CA VAL A 248 16.78 -0.70 3.37
C VAL A 248 15.58 -1.04 4.27
N THR A 249 15.85 -1.37 5.53
CA THR A 249 14.83 -1.52 6.58
C THR A 249 14.35 -0.17 7.09
N TYR A 250 13.06 -0.02 7.32
CA TYR A 250 12.45 1.24 7.75
C TYR A 250 12.10 1.23 9.25
N ARG A 251 12.54 2.23 9.99
CA ARG A 251 12.25 2.40 11.43
C ARG A 251 11.00 3.24 11.68
N ASN A 252 10.64 4.09 10.73
CA ASN A 252 9.46 4.95 10.78
C ASN A 252 8.91 5.19 9.36
N VAL A 253 7.74 5.82 9.28
CA VAL A 253 7.07 6.11 8.01
C VAL A 253 7.85 7.11 7.16
N GLU A 254 8.64 7.99 7.78
CA GLU A 254 9.45 9.01 7.12
C GLU A 254 10.62 8.40 6.34
N GLU A 255 11.32 7.41 6.93
CA GLU A 255 12.36 6.64 6.24
C GLU A 255 11.77 5.89 5.03
N MET A 256 10.60 5.27 5.18
CA MET A 256 9.90 4.60 4.07
C MET A 256 9.51 5.61 2.99
N LYS A 257 8.90 6.73 3.38
CA LYS A 257 8.47 7.79 2.48
C LYS A 257 9.64 8.32 1.65
N GLN A 258 10.78 8.58 2.28
CA GLN A 258 11.97 9.05 1.57
C GLN A 258 12.42 8.04 0.51
N ALA A 259 12.52 6.75 0.86
CA ALA A 259 12.95 5.71 -0.08
C ALA A 259 11.98 5.56 -1.27
N PHE A 260 10.68 5.64 -1.02
CA PHE A 260 9.66 5.59 -2.07
C PHE A 260 9.67 6.86 -2.94
N ASP A 261 9.85 8.04 -2.35
CA ASP A 261 9.95 9.31 -3.07
C ASP A 261 11.13 9.32 -4.04
N GLU A 262 12.30 8.86 -3.60
CA GLU A 262 13.50 8.73 -4.45
C GLU A 262 13.25 7.76 -5.61
N LYS A 263 12.71 6.57 -5.33
CA LYS A 263 12.38 5.56 -6.36
C LYS A 263 11.33 6.08 -7.36
N ASN A 264 10.29 6.77 -6.87
CA ASN A 264 9.24 7.31 -7.73
C ASN A 264 9.79 8.44 -8.63
N LYS A 265 10.71 9.26 -8.12
CA LYS A 265 11.38 10.29 -8.90
C LYS A 265 12.21 9.69 -10.04
N GLU A 266 12.98 8.63 -9.78
CA GLU A 266 13.72 7.88 -10.81
C GLU A 266 12.73 7.36 -11.89
N ILE A 267 11.63 6.73 -11.47
CA ILE A 267 10.61 6.19 -12.40
C ILE A 267 9.96 7.31 -13.25
N LEU A 268 9.60 8.44 -12.64
CA LEU A 268 9.01 9.57 -13.36
C LEU A 268 9.97 10.12 -14.41
N GLN A 269 11.24 10.29 -14.06
CA GLN A 269 12.27 10.77 -14.99
C GLN A 269 12.44 9.82 -16.17
N ASP A 270 12.63 8.53 -15.89
CA ASP A 270 13.00 7.54 -16.90
C ASP A 270 11.82 7.08 -17.78
N LYS A 271 10.61 7.04 -17.22
CA LYS A 271 9.44 6.45 -17.90
C LYS A 271 8.38 7.45 -18.34
N VAL A 272 8.21 8.56 -17.62
CA VAL A 272 7.15 9.54 -17.93
C VAL A 272 7.75 10.74 -18.65
N PHE A 273 8.73 11.39 -18.03
CA PHE A 273 9.32 12.60 -18.58
C PHE A 273 10.04 12.31 -19.89
N ALA A 274 10.76 11.19 -20.01
CA ALA A 274 11.45 10.79 -21.23
C ALA A 274 10.54 10.74 -22.49
N ILE A 275 9.23 10.50 -22.34
CA ILE A 275 8.27 10.39 -23.44
C ILE A 275 7.21 11.52 -23.44
N LEU A 276 7.40 12.55 -22.60
CA LEU A 276 6.60 13.77 -22.63
C LEU A 276 6.88 14.55 -23.92
N ARG A 277 5.83 14.98 -24.62
CA ARG A 277 5.93 15.59 -25.95
C ARG A 277 5.87 17.12 -25.96
N ASN A 278 5.60 17.73 -24.81
CA ASN A 278 5.62 19.18 -24.67
C ASN A 278 7.00 19.75 -25.07
N PRO A 279 7.02 20.86 -25.85
CA PRO A 279 8.24 21.44 -26.43
C PRO A 279 9.13 22.13 -25.39
#